data_AF-A0A6I3WD21-F1
#
_entry.id   AF-A0A6I3WD21-F1
#
_cell.length_a   1.000
_cell.length_b   1.000
_cell.length_c   1.000
_cell.angle_alpha   90.00
_cell.angle_beta   90.00
_cell.angle_gamma   90.00
#
_symmetry.space_group_name_H-M   'P 1'
#
loop_
_entity.id
_entity.type
_entity.pdbx_description
1 polymer ?
#
loop_
_entity_poly.entity_id
_entity_poly.type
_entity_poly.pdbx_seq_one_letter_code
_entity_poly.pdbx_strand_id
1 'polypeptide(L)'
;MDFSFKRLAATTLILASLSSLATPAFANITPQQSAAILKSFSDAPVTDFRQFLTTLAKSDLAKTDDLGSAISTFQGNKTLSAEQQNEIYRLLGIYARVKYGNAALETLRELVAIPTFRVDGVAQHDNPEFIKIADKIKSLAQAFNLNFRNVDNRVYEISLEGAGEEVVGIHAHADVVPVTPENWVLPDGTKLDPFKVTLIGDRMYGRGTEDDKNGIVVTLYAMKIIKEEKLPLARNFKLLVDTTEETTGDAIPYYFERNPVPNYNLALDGGYPVVIAEKGYGTVMATFARRKAEGQGAEITSMTGGLATNQIPSASVATLITDKPAELAASLLKAGGEYVKHNGGDFTITTKVDGNDVKLTVTGVSAHSSEPESGVNPVARMLDFINSLDGKVALKHNHITDAARYAADNWGLDYLGGKLGVGFSDAFMGPLTTSLTYVAMDDKTFKLAVNLRVPKGKSPEALKSEIADKIGAWSKKTHIAATFDYSVAAPMYRNPEGEWVKALLAVATENLGMEHKFGTSAGATSVHNLPNGVQFGLAMPNVKYTGHTDGEFKTVEQFLLDLQVVTEMMSRIGQLPKL
;
A
#
# COMPACT_ATOMS: atom_id res chain seq x y z
N MET A 1 18.42 -66.73 48.39
CA MET A 1 18.47 -65.70 47.34
C MET A 1 17.40 -64.68 47.71
N ASP A 2 17.73 -63.87 48.71
CA ASP A 2 18.17 -62.46 48.56
C ASP A 2 16.98 -61.52 48.37
N PHE A 3 16.45 -60.94 49.46
CA PHE A 3 16.75 -59.57 49.96
C PHE A 3 16.38 -58.49 48.92
N SER A 4 15.59 -57.44 49.18
CA SER A 4 15.27 -56.75 50.44
C SER A 4 14.06 -55.82 50.25
N PHE A 5 13.20 -55.77 51.26
CA PHE A 5 12.27 -54.68 51.57
C PHE A 5 13.03 -53.37 51.82
N LYS A 6 12.72 -52.29 51.07
CA LYS A 6 12.73 -50.91 51.60
C LYS A 6 11.67 -50.03 50.96
N ARG A 7 10.64 -49.70 51.74
CA ARG A 7 9.93 -48.42 51.68
C ARG A 7 10.90 -47.33 52.13
N LEU A 8 10.98 -46.20 51.42
CA LEU A 8 11.08 -44.86 52.04
C LEU A 8 10.88 -43.75 51.01
N ALA A 9 9.96 -42.83 51.35
CA ALA A 9 9.91 -41.42 50.98
C ALA A 9 9.89 -41.03 49.48
N ALA A 10 8.67 -40.84 48.97
CA ALA A 10 8.40 -39.88 47.91
C ALA A 10 8.51 -38.46 48.47
N THR A 11 9.61 -37.76 48.18
CA THR A 11 9.77 -36.33 48.48
C THR A 11 10.50 -35.65 47.33
N THR A 12 9.73 -34.87 46.57
CA THR A 12 10.08 -33.60 45.90
C THR A 12 11.28 -33.57 44.95
N LEU A 13 10.97 -33.49 43.64
CA LEU A 13 11.67 -32.58 42.74
C LEU A 13 10.70 -32.13 41.63
N ILE A 14 9.84 -31.16 41.94
CA ILE A 14 9.20 -30.34 40.91
C ILE A 14 10.31 -29.43 40.39
N LEU A 15 11.04 -29.87 39.35
CA LEU A 15 11.80 -28.93 38.55
C LEU A 15 10.80 -28.14 37.72
N ALA A 16 10.59 -26.90 38.13
CA ALA A 16 9.93 -25.91 37.33
C ALA A 16 10.68 -25.78 36.00
N SER A 17 10.11 -26.31 34.93
CA SER A 17 10.36 -25.83 33.57
C SER A 17 9.66 -24.48 33.43
N LEU A 18 10.21 -23.47 34.11
CA LEU A 18 10.02 -22.07 33.74
C LEU A 18 10.74 -21.93 32.39
N SER A 19 10.02 -22.22 31.31
CA SER A 19 10.31 -21.59 30.03
C SER A 19 10.35 -20.09 30.30
N SER A 20 11.55 -19.53 30.35
CA SER A 20 11.77 -18.11 30.42
C SER A 20 11.03 -17.50 29.23
N LEU A 21 9.87 -16.90 29.48
CA LEU A 21 9.28 -15.95 28.57
C LEU A 21 10.30 -14.84 28.45
N ALA A 22 11.17 -14.90 27.43
CA ALA A 22 12.08 -13.83 27.13
C ALA A 22 11.21 -12.61 26.83
N THR A 23 11.29 -11.60 27.68
CA THR A 23 10.67 -10.31 27.42
C THR A 23 11.25 -9.76 26.12
N PRO A 24 10.44 -9.20 25.20
CA PRO A 24 10.98 -8.60 23.99
C PRO A 24 11.96 -7.50 24.37
N ALA A 25 13.14 -7.49 23.75
CA ALA A 25 14.13 -6.44 23.95
C ALA A 25 13.72 -5.19 23.17
N PHE A 26 13.33 -4.13 23.86
CA PHE A 26 13.00 -2.83 23.27
C PHE A 26 14.21 -1.89 23.32
N ALA A 27 14.28 -0.89 22.44
CA ALA A 27 15.17 0.25 22.71
C ALA A 27 14.50 1.19 23.72
N ASN A 28 15.22 1.54 24.78
CA ASN A 28 14.72 2.41 25.85
C ASN A 28 14.89 3.90 25.52
N ILE A 29 14.67 4.30 24.26
CA ILE A 29 14.73 5.70 23.83
C ILE A 29 13.39 6.07 23.18
N THR A 30 12.64 6.92 23.88
CA THR A 30 11.36 7.46 23.42
C THR A 30 11.52 8.47 22.28
N PRO A 31 10.43 8.78 21.54
CA PRO A 31 10.45 9.85 20.54
C PRO A 31 10.85 11.22 21.16
N GLN A 32 10.43 11.51 22.39
CA GLN A 32 10.75 12.77 23.08
C GLN A 32 12.24 12.86 23.42
N GLN A 33 12.83 11.75 23.91
CA GLN A 33 14.28 11.68 24.15
C GLN A 33 15.06 11.79 22.84
N SER A 34 14.60 11.13 21.77
CA SER A 34 15.19 11.25 20.43
C SER A 34 15.22 12.70 19.96
N ALA A 35 14.10 13.42 20.09
CA ALA A 35 14.01 14.85 19.76
C ALA A 35 14.93 15.73 20.62
N ALA A 36 15.05 15.43 21.93
CA ALA A 36 15.95 16.13 22.83
C ALA A 36 17.43 15.93 22.45
N ILE A 37 17.81 14.69 22.08
CA ILE A 37 19.14 14.37 21.58
C ILE A 37 19.40 15.16 20.29
N LEU A 38 18.52 15.08 19.28
CA LEU A 38 18.68 15.82 18.02
C LEU A 38 18.90 17.32 18.24
N LYS A 39 18.10 17.93 19.12
CA LYS A 39 18.22 19.34 19.46
C LYS A 39 19.58 19.68 20.10
N SER A 40 20.17 18.77 20.85
CA SER A 40 21.51 18.97 21.45
C SER A 40 22.66 18.95 20.43
N PHE A 41 22.41 18.45 19.21
CA PHE A 41 23.40 18.33 18.14
C PHE A 41 23.14 19.24 16.93
N SER A 42 22.16 20.15 16.99
CA SER A 42 21.70 20.95 15.82
C SER A 42 22.82 21.69 15.08
N ASP A 43 23.89 22.07 15.77
CA ASP A 43 25.01 22.85 15.22
C ASP A 43 26.38 22.20 15.47
N ALA A 44 26.41 20.99 16.04
CA ALA A 44 27.65 20.32 16.40
C ALA A 44 28.15 19.43 15.24
N PRO A 45 29.37 19.64 14.71
CA PRO A 45 29.90 18.76 13.68
C PRO A 45 30.16 17.37 14.28
N VAL A 46 29.64 16.33 13.62
CA VAL A 46 29.82 14.94 14.00
C VAL A 46 30.58 14.21 12.89
N THR A 47 31.75 13.65 13.22
CA THR A 47 32.61 13.00 12.22
C THR A 47 32.30 11.53 12.04
N ASP A 48 32.11 10.77 13.12
CA ASP A 48 31.80 9.34 13.12
C ASP A 48 30.82 8.97 14.26
N PHE A 49 30.28 7.75 14.22
CA PHE A 49 29.28 7.33 15.21
C PHE A 49 29.86 7.20 16.63
N ARG A 50 31.12 6.81 16.79
CA ARG A 50 31.75 6.68 18.12
C ARG A 50 31.96 8.05 18.77
N GLN A 51 32.31 9.05 17.98
CA GLN A 51 32.41 10.44 18.43
C GLN A 51 31.03 10.98 18.82
N PHE A 52 29.99 10.72 18.02
CA PHE A 52 28.59 11.04 18.38
C PHE A 52 28.24 10.50 19.77
N LEU A 53 28.46 9.21 20.00
CA LEU A 53 28.20 8.57 21.29
C LEU A 53 29.06 9.14 22.42
N THR A 54 30.32 9.51 22.16
CA THR A 54 31.20 10.13 23.16
C THR A 54 30.70 11.51 23.58
N THR A 55 30.21 12.29 22.64
CA THR A 55 29.60 13.60 22.94
C THR A 55 28.30 13.41 23.70
N LEU A 56 27.43 12.49 23.26
CA LEU A 56 26.16 12.21 23.91
C LEU A 56 26.35 11.73 25.35
N ALA A 57 27.29 10.81 25.60
CA ALA A 57 27.58 10.27 26.94
C ALA A 57 27.99 11.34 27.97
N LYS A 58 28.48 12.51 27.54
CA LYS A 58 28.84 13.62 28.41
C LYS A 58 27.67 14.56 28.73
N SER A 59 26.56 14.44 27.98
CA SER A 59 25.37 15.27 28.18
C SER A 59 24.58 14.84 29.41
N ASP A 60 23.80 15.77 29.97
CA ASP A 60 22.86 15.44 31.05
C ASP A 60 21.68 14.58 30.55
N LEU A 61 21.40 14.60 29.24
CA LEU A 61 20.41 13.71 28.61
C LEU A 61 20.83 12.25 28.78
N ALA A 62 22.08 11.89 28.46
CA ALA A 62 22.55 10.51 28.59
C ALA A 62 22.52 9.96 30.02
N LYS A 63 22.63 10.84 31.04
CA LYS A 63 22.47 10.44 32.45
C LYS A 63 21.01 10.30 32.85
N THR A 64 20.17 11.22 32.40
CA THR A 64 18.73 11.25 32.71
C THR A 64 18.01 10.06 32.04
N ASP A 65 18.47 9.68 30.86
CA ASP A 65 17.88 8.65 30.02
C ASP A 65 18.57 7.27 30.16
N ASP A 66 19.49 7.12 31.12
CA ASP A 66 20.26 5.88 31.42
C ASP A 66 21.04 5.27 30.24
N LEU A 67 21.43 6.09 29.25
CA LEU A 67 22.12 5.64 28.03
C LEU A 67 23.60 5.28 28.26
N GLY A 68 24.16 5.69 29.40
CA GLY A 68 25.59 5.55 29.69
C GLY A 68 26.08 4.10 29.67
N SER A 69 25.23 3.16 30.09
CA SER A 69 25.57 1.73 30.15
C SER A 69 25.77 1.13 28.76
N ALA A 70 24.81 1.32 27.85
CA ALA A 70 24.89 0.81 26.47
C ALA A 70 26.05 1.47 25.71
N ILE A 71 26.19 2.80 25.84
CA ILE A 71 27.26 3.56 25.17
C ILE A 71 28.64 3.08 25.63
N SER A 72 28.87 2.97 26.93
CA SER A 72 30.16 2.52 27.49
C SER A 72 30.50 1.09 27.06
N THR A 73 29.49 0.21 27.02
CA THR A 73 29.65 -1.18 26.58
C THR A 73 30.04 -1.26 25.10
N PHE A 74 29.36 -0.51 24.23
CA PHE A 74 29.67 -0.44 22.80
C PHE A 74 31.05 0.18 22.54
N GLN A 75 31.36 1.30 23.19
CA GLN A 75 32.67 1.96 23.03
C GLN A 75 33.82 1.07 23.50
N GLY A 76 33.61 0.31 24.57
CA GLY A 76 34.55 -0.68 25.08
C GLY A 76 34.67 -1.96 24.24
N ASN A 77 33.96 -2.09 23.11
CA ASN A 77 33.91 -3.30 22.27
C ASN A 77 33.50 -4.56 23.05
N LYS A 78 32.63 -4.40 24.05
CA LYS A 78 32.09 -5.52 24.83
C LYS A 78 30.80 -6.04 24.18
N THR A 79 30.46 -7.29 24.49
CA THR A 79 29.18 -7.88 24.08
C THR A 79 28.03 -7.10 24.72
N LEU A 80 27.12 -6.59 23.87
CA LEU A 80 25.90 -5.90 24.29
C LEU A 80 24.80 -6.91 24.63
N SER A 81 23.94 -6.60 25.59
CA SER A 81 22.63 -7.27 25.68
C SER A 81 21.75 -6.90 24.47
N ALA A 82 20.66 -7.63 24.25
CA ALA A 82 19.74 -7.34 23.15
C ALA A 82 19.13 -5.94 23.28
N GLU A 83 18.80 -5.50 24.51
CA GLU A 83 18.27 -4.17 24.79
C GLU A 83 19.31 -3.09 24.51
N GLN A 84 20.54 -3.27 25.01
CA GLN A 84 21.63 -2.33 24.75
C GLN A 84 21.96 -2.24 23.26
N GLN A 85 21.89 -3.37 22.54
CA GLN A 85 22.10 -3.42 21.11
C GLN A 85 21.02 -2.64 20.35
N ASN A 86 19.74 -2.83 20.70
CA ASN A 86 18.63 -2.08 20.12
C ASN A 86 18.73 -0.58 20.43
N GLU A 87 19.15 -0.21 21.64
CA GLU A 87 19.41 1.18 22.03
C GLU A 87 20.53 1.80 21.19
N ILE A 88 21.64 1.09 20.97
CA ILE A 88 22.73 1.56 20.11
C ILE A 88 22.27 1.75 18.66
N TYR A 89 21.41 0.87 18.12
CA TYR A 89 20.91 1.04 16.75
C TYR A 89 19.90 2.18 16.62
N ARG A 90 19.09 2.44 17.65
CA ARG A 90 18.26 3.66 17.71
C ARG A 90 19.13 4.91 17.69
N LEU A 91 20.21 4.93 18.49
CA LEU A 91 21.19 6.02 18.47
C LEU A 91 21.89 6.16 17.11
N LEU A 92 22.14 5.05 16.39
CA LEU A 92 22.68 5.08 15.03
C LEU A 92 21.70 5.72 14.03
N GLY A 93 20.39 5.46 14.17
CA GLY A 93 19.37 6.16 13.40
C GLY A 93 19.30 7.66 13.71
N ILE A 94 19.42 8.06 14.97
CA ILE A 94 19.50 9.49 15.36
C ILE A 94 20.76 10.14 14.76
N TYR A 95 21.89 9.44 14.83
CA TYR A 95 23.14 9.85 14.20
C TYR A 95 23.00 10.05 12.69
N ALA A 96 22.23 9.18 12.01
CA ALA A 96 21.93 9.30 10.58
C ALA A 96 21.35 10.68 10.25
N ARG A 97 20.38 11.13 11.04
CA ARG A 97 19.75 12.45 10.90
C ARG A 97 20.75 13.57 11.11
N VAL A 98 21.53 13.51 12.18
CA VAL A 98 22.50 14.56 12.54
C VAL A 98 23.58 14.72 11.47
N LYS A 99 24.18 13.61 11.02
CA LYS A 99 25.33 13.66 10.10
C LYS A 99 24.92 13.79 8.64
N TYR A 100 23.85 13.12 8.22
CA TYR A 100 23.51 12.98 6.80
C TYR A 100 22.17 13.59 6.41
N GLY A 101 21.37 14.09 7.35
CA GLY A 101 20.03 14.61 7.06
C GLY A 101 19.98 15.65 5.94
N ASN A 102 20.86 16.67 5.99
CA ASN A 102 20.93 17.69 4.95
C ASN A 102 21.34 17.11 3.59
N ALA A 103 22.32 16.21 3.56
CA ALA A 103 22.77 15.59 2.31
C ALA A 103 21.69 14.69 1.69
N ALA A 104 20.96 13.94 2.54
CA ALA A 104 19.84 13.12 2.11
C ALA A 104 18.69 13.97 1.56
N LEU A 105 18.35 15.10 2.21
CA LEU A 105 17.35 16.04 1.71
C LEU A 105 17.73 16.58 0.33
N GLU A 106 18.98 17.00 0.12
CA GLU A 106 19.43 17.47 -1.19
C GLU A 106 19.42 16.36 -2.24
N THR A 107 19.78 15.13 -1.85
CA THR A 107 19.69 13.97 -2.75
C THR A 107 18.25 13.73 -3.20
N LEU A 108 17.26 13.86 -2.29
CA LEU A 108 15.85 13.77 -2.65
C LEU A 108 15.45 14.86 -3.65
N ARG A 109 15.89 16.11 -3.46
CA ARG A 109 15.64 17.20 -4.42
C ARG A 109 16.18 16.87 -5.81
N GLU A 110 17.39 16.33 -5.87
CA GLU A 110 18.02 15.93 -7.12
C GLU A 110 17.29 14.78 -7.82
N LEU A 111 16.81 13.76 -7.09
CA LEU A 111 16.03 12.68 -7.68
C LEU A 111 14.65 13.17 -8.16
N VAL A 112 13.96 14.01 -7.38
CA VAL A 112 12.67 14.60 -7.77
C VAL A 112 12.80 15.40 -9.07
N ALA A 113 13.94 16.06 -9.31
CA ALA A 113 14.20 16.81 -10.53
C ALA A 113 14.32 15.98 -11.82
N ILE A 114 14.23 14.64 -11.73
CA ILE A 114 14.27 13.73 -12.88
C ILE A 114 12.85 13.20 -13.14
N PRO A 115 12.12 13.67 -14.16
CA PRO A 115 10.72 13.33 -14.39
C PRO A 115 10.51 11.91 -14.94
N THR A 116 10.47 10.93 -14.05
CA THR A 116 10.38 9.49 -14.33
C THR A 116 8.93 8.98 -14.42
N PHE A 117 8.06 9.64 -15.19
CA PHE A 117 6.70 9.15 -15.43
C PHE A 117 6.57 8.46 -16.80
N ARG A 118 5.50 7.68 -16.97
CA ARG A 118 5.19 7.00 -18.23
C ARG A 118 4.92 8.00 -19.36
N VAL A 119 5.57 7.79 -20.50
CA VAL A 119 5.35 8.56 -21.74
C VAL A 119 4.68 7.66 -22.77
N ASP A 120 3.55 8.10 -23.32
CA ASP A 120 2.82 7.32 -24.33
C ASP A 120 3.67 7.06 -25.57
N GLY A 121 3.63 5.82 -26.05
CA GLY A 121 4.41 5.38 -27.21
C GLY A 121 5.90 5.11 -26.94
N VAL A 122 6.38 5.30 -25.71
CA VAL A 122 7.75 4.99 -25.30
C VAL A 122 7.73 3.86 -24.28
N ALA A 123 8.43 2.75 -24.55
CA ALA A 123 8.60 1.71 -23.56
C ALA A 123 9.41 2.26 -22.37
N GLN A 124 9.04 1.90 -21.14
CA GLN A 124 9.59 2.57 -19.95
C GLN A 124 11.12 2.38 -19.81
N HIS A 125 11.64 1.21 -20.18
CA HIS A 125 13.08 0.91 -20.19
C HIS A 125 13.87 1.66 -21.30
N ASP A 126 13.17 2.25 -22.27
CA ASP A 126 13.74 3.09 -23.32
C ASP A 126 13.59 4.60 -23.02
N ASN A 127 12.88 4.96 -21.95
CA ASN A 127 12.67 6.36 -21.58
C ASN A 127 13.98 6.99 -21.06
N PRO A 128 14.46 8.09 -21.66
CA PRO A 128 15.73 8.72 -21.29
C PRO A 128 15.80 9.21 -19.84
N GLU A 129 14.68 9.58 -19.22
CA GLU A 129 14.66 10.01 -17.82
C GLU A 129 14.93 8.84 -16.86
N PHE A 130 14.55 7.62 -17.23
CA PHE A 130 14.88 6.42 -16.47
C PHE A 130 16.37 6.08 -16.57
N ILE A 131 16.97 6.24 -17.75
CA ILE A 131 18.44 6.11 -17.91
C ILE A 131 19.17 7.15 -17.05
N LYS A 132 18.68 8.39 -17.04
CA LYS A 132 19.26 9.48 -16.24
C LYS A 132 19.16 9.25 -14.74
N ILE A 133 18.03 8.76 -14.23
CA ILE A 133 17.92 8.43 -12.79
C ILE A 133 18.81 7.23 -12.43
N ALA A 134 18.95 6.24 -13.33
CA ALA A 134 19.86 5.11 -13.15
C ALA A 134 21.31 5.59 -12.99
N ASP A 135 21.76 6.52 -13.84
CA ASP A 135 23.11 7.09 -13.75
C ASP A 135 23.34 7.89 -12.47
N LYS A 136 22.31 8.61 -11.99
CA LYS A 136 22.38 9.32 -10.70
C LYS A 136 22.48 8.34 -9.53
N ILE A 137 21.66 7.31 -9.49
CA ILE A 137 21.68 6.25 -8.45
C ILE A 137 23.03 5.52 -8.49
N LYS A 138 23.53 5.16 -9.68
CA LYS A 138 24.85 4.56 -9.87
C LYS A 138 25.96 5.42 -9.28
N SER A 139 25.95 6.72 -9.56
CA SER A 139 26.96 7.66 -9.06
C SER A 139 26.92 7.76 -7.52
N LEU A 140 25.72 7.77 -6.93
CA LEU A 140 25.54 7.75 -5.47
C LEU A 140 26.06 6.44 -4.86
N ALA A 141 25.67 5.29 -5.41
CA ALA A 141 26.13 3.98 -4.93
C ALA A 141 27.65 3.87 -4.97
N GLN A 142 28.29 4.29 -6.07
CA GLN A 142 29.75 4.33 -6.19
C GLN A 142 30.40 5.27 -5.16
N ALA A 143 29.85 6.48 -4.98
CA ALA A 143 30.34 7.43 -3.97
C ALA A 143 30.17 6.90 -2.54
N PHE A 144 29.23 5.98 -2.31
CA PHE A 144 28.98 5.35 -1.02
C PHE A 144 29.73 4.02 -0.85
N ASN A 145 30.58 3.64 -1.82
CA ASN A 145 31.28 2.36 -1.85
C ASN A 145 30.33 1.14 -1.79
N LEU A 146 29.21 1.25 -2.49
CA LEU A 146 28.20 0.20 -2.66
C LEU A 146 28.27 -0.39 -4.07
N ASN A 147 27.84 -1.63 -4.22
CA ASN A 147 27.75 -2.29 -5.52
C ASN A 147 26.47 -1.82 -6.24
N PHE A 148 26.56 -1.55 -7.54
CA PHE A 148 25.42 -1.17 -8.38
C PHE A 148 25.35 -2.05 -9.62
N ARG A 149 24.14 -2.49 -9.97
CA ARG A 149 23.84 -3.18 -11.22
C ARG A 149 22.55 -2.64 -11.83
N ASN A 150 22.62 -2.23 -13.09
CA ASN A 150 21.45 -1.91 -13.90
C ASN A 150 21.00 -3.17 -14.65
N VAL A 151 19.77 -3.63 -14.41
CA VAL A 151 19.17 -4.77 -15.10
C VAL A 151 18.22 -4.24 -16.17
N ASP A 152 18.75 -4.13 -17.39
CA ASP A 152 18.02 -3.76 -18.62
C ASP A 152 17.18 -2.47 -18.53
N ASN A 153 17.61 -1.48 -17.73
CA ASN A 153 16.86 -0.25 -17.42
C ASN A 153 15.49 -0.50 -16.77
N ARG A 154 15.30 -1.66 -16.14
CA ARG A 154 14.05 -2.08 -15.49
C ARG A 154 14.16 -2.15 -13.98
N VAL A 155 15.29 -2.64 -13.48
CA VAL A 155 15.56 -2.67 -12.04
C VAL A 155 16.98 -2.19 -11.79
N TYR A 156 17.12 -1.24 -10.86
CA TYR A 156 18.43 -0.79 -10.37
C TYR A 156 18.71 -1.47 -9.03
N GLU A 157 19.66 -2.40 -9.04
CA GLU A 157 20.06 -3.16 -7.86
C GLU A 157 21.25 -2.49 -7.18
N ILE A 158 21.11 -2.18 -5.89
CA ILE A 158 22.19 -1.71 -5.03
C ILE A 158 22.38 -2.74 -3.92
N SER A 159 23.61 -3.24 -3.76
CA SER A 159 23.89 -4.32 -2.81
C SER A 159 24.84 -3.90 -1.70
N LEU A 160 24.52 -4.33 -0.48
CA LEU A 160 25.35 -4.23 0.71
C LEU A 160 25.59 -5.63 1.28
N GLU A 161 26.86 -6.06 1.27
CA GLU A 161 27.27 -7.40 1.67
C GLU A 161 27.36 -7.56 3.19
N GLY A 162 26.92 -8.71 3.68
CA GLY A 162 27.13 -9.20 5.04
C GLY A 162 27.86 -10.54 5.04
N ALA A 163 27.97 -11.18 6.21
CA ALA A 163 28.71 -12.43 6.37
C ALA A 163 27.90 -13.71 6.05
N GLY A 164 26.57 -13.63 5.98
CA GLY A 164 25.69 -14.78 5.74
C GLY A 164 25.29 -14.97 4.27
N GLU A 165 24.46 -15.98 4.02
CA GLU A 165 23.93 -16.29 2.67
C GLU A 165 22.54 -15.69 2.43
N GLU A 166 21.77 -15.44 3.49
CA GLU A 166 20.41 -14.91 3.39
C GLU A 166 20.41 -13.46 2.88
N VAL A 167 19.47 -13.18 1.97
CA VAL A 167 19.28 -11.87 1.34
C VAL A 167 17.96 -11.25 1.78
N VAL A 168 18.04 -10.01 2.27
CA VAL A 168 16.90 -9.14 2.50
C VAL A 168 16.76 -8.18 1.31
N GLY A 169 15.67 -8.31 0.56
CA GLY A 169 15.28 -7.38 -0.49
C GLY A 169 14.53 -6.19 0.09
N ILE A 170 15.00 -4.99 -0.19
CA ILE A 170 14.31 -3.73 0.09
C ILE A 170 13.81 -3.21 -1.25
N HIS A 171 12.50 -3.03 -1.37
CA HIS A 171 11.82 -2.62 -2.58
C HIS A 171 11.43 -1.15 -2.45
N ALA A 172 11.78 -0.38 -3.48
CA ALA A 172 11.39 1.00 -3.69
C ALA A 172 11.19 1.21 -5.20
N HIS A 173 10.65 2.34 -5.64
CA HIS A 173 10.50 2.61 -7.08
C HIS A 173 10.92 4.02 -7.50
N ALA A 174 11.40 4.08 -8.74
CA ALA A 174 11.85 5.30 -9.40
C ALA A 174 10.77 5.93 -10.27
N ASP A 175 9.80 5.15 -10.76
CA ASP A 175 8.70 5.72 -11.53
C ASP A 175 7.72 6.48 -10.64
N VAL A 176 7.08 7.48 -11.23
CA VAL A 176 6.08 8.31 -10.56
C VAL A 176 4.86 8.45 -11.46
N VAL A 177 3.69 8.67 -10.87
CA VAL A 177 2.48 8.93 -11.67
C VAL A 177 2.61 10.23 -12.50
N PRO A 178 1.93 10.32 -13.66
CA PRO A 178 1.89 11.53 -14.46
C PRO A 178 1.44 12.78 -13.69
N VAL A 179 1.83 13.95 -14.18
CA VAL A 179 1.45 15.24 -13.60
C VAL A 179 0.71 16.09 -14.63
N THR A 180 -0.23 16.91 -14.16
CA THR A 180 -0.80 18.01 -14.94
C THR A 180 -0.30 19.31 -14.31
N PRO A 181 0.79 19.93 -14.81
CA PRO A 181 1.46 21.04 -14.14
C PRO A 181 0.54 22.22 -13.77
N GLU A 182 -0.53 22.44 -14.54
CA GLU A 182 -1.51 23.49 -14.29
C GLU A 182 -2.31 23.29 -12.99
N ASN A 183 -2.44 22.04 -12.53
CA ASN A 183 -3.16 21.70 -11.30
C ASN A 183 -2.28 21.81 -10.04
N TRP A 184 -0.97 21.97 -10.19
CA TRP A 184 -0.01 22.07 -9.08
C TRP A 184 -0.03 23.47 -8.48
N VAL A 185 -1.19 23.81 -7.90
CA VAL A 185 -1.49 25.11 -7.29
C VAL A 185 -2.08 24.86 -5.91
N LEU A 186 -1.45 25.44 -4.89
CA LEU A 186 -1.94 25.36 -3.52
C LEU A 186 -3.24 26.17 -3.35
N PRO A 187 -4.04 25.90 -2.28
CA PRO A 187 -5.29 26.62 -2.04
C PRO A 187 -5.16 28.15 -1.95
N ASP A 188 -3.98 28.67 -1.62
CA ASP A 188 -3.68 30.11 -1.57
C ASP A 188 -3.27 30.71 -2.93
N GLY A 189 -3.25 29.90 -4.00
CA GLY A 189 -2.85 30.31 -5.34
C GLY A 189 -1.36 30.16 -5.65
N THR A 190 -0.55 29.65 -4.71
CA THR A 190 0.88 29.40 -4.95
C THR A 190 1.06 28.31 -6.01
N LYS A 191 1.67 28.66 -7.14
CA LYS A 191 2.03 27.72 -8.21
C LYS A 191 3.32 26.98 -7.86
N LEU A 192 3.32 25.67 -8.06
CA LEU A 192 4.44 24.78 -7.81
C LEU A 192 4.89 24.12 -9.11
N ASP A 193 6.18 23.80 -9.20
CA ASP A 193 6.71 22.93 -10.24
C ASP A 193 6.85 21.51 -9.66
N PRO A 194 6.14 20.50 -10.21
CA PRO A 194 6.15 19.14 -9.68
C PRO A 194 7.55 18.52 -9.61
N PHE A 195 8.47 18.90 -10.50
CA PHE A 195 9.82 18.35 -10.58
C PHE A 195 10.86 19.32 -10.02
N LYS A 196 10.45 20.26 -9.16
CA LYS A 196 11.35 21.09 -8.37
C LYS A 196 10.84 21.17 -6.95
N VAL A 197 11.56 20.50 -6.03
CA VAL A 197 11.15 20.48 -4.62
C VAL A 197 11.08 21.89 -4.06
N THR A 198 9.87 22.32 -3.71
CA THR A 198 9.59 23.63 -3.14
C THR A 198 9.28 23.46 -1.65
N LEU A 199 10.13 24.00 -0.79
CA LEU A 199 9.95 23.95 0.66
C LEU A 199 9.06 25.11 1.11
N ILE A 200 7.91 24.81 1.72
CA ILE A 200 7.00 25.79 2.33
C ILE A 200 6.70 25.33 3.75
N GLY A 201 7.20 26.08 4.74
CA GLY A 201 7.21 25.65 6.13
C GLY A 201 8.03 24.36 6.27
N ASP A 202 7.40 23.30 6.75
CA ASP A 202 8.00 21.97 6.91
C ASP A 202 7.70 21.03 5.71
N ARG A 203 6.98 21.50 4.68
CA ARG A 203 6.52 20.65 3.57
C ARG A 203 7.41 20.80 2.35
N MET A 204 7.98 19.69 1.89
CA MET A 204 8.72 19.58 0.65
C MET A 204 7.75 19.14 -0.45
N TYR A 205 7.19 20.09 -1.19
CA TYR A 205 6.29 19.78 -2.31
C TYR A 205 7.09 19.35 -3.54
N GLY A 206 6.69 18.23 -4.16
CA GLY A 206 7.29 17.71 -5.39
C GLY A 206 6.86 16.26 -5.64
N ARG A 207 6.73 15.86 -6.90
CA ARG A 207 6.34 14.50 -7.30
C ARG A 207 7.50 13.53 -6.99
N GLY A 208 7.22 12.49 -6.22
CA GLY A 208 8.22 11.54 -5.72
C GLY A 208 8.75 11.85 -4.33
N THR A 209 8.27 12.92 -3.67
CA THR A 209 8.70 13.24 -2.29
C THR A 209 8.04 12.31 -1.28
N GLU A 210 6.76 11.97 -1.48
CA GLU A 210 6.04 10.99 -0.67
C GLU A 210 6.24 9.58 -1.25
N ASP A 211 6.27 9.46 -2.57
CA ASP A 211 6.06 8.18 -3.28
C ASP A 211 6.85 8.10 -4.62
N ASP A 212 7.97 7.38 -4.71
CA ASP A 212 8.72 6.72 -3.63
C ASP A 212 10.24 7.02 -3.74
N LYS A 213 10.59 8.17 -4.33
CA LYS A 213 12.01 8.57 -4.41
C LYS A 213 12.60 8.79 -3.01
N ASN A 214 11.78 9.06 -2.00
CA ASN A 214 12.21 9.10 -0.60
C ASN A 214 12.75 7.72 -0.13
N GLY A 215 12.08 6.60 -0.44
CA GLY A 215 12.46 5.24 -0.09
C GLY A 215 13.82 4.86 -0.65
N ILE A 216 14.09 5.25 -1.90
CA ILE A 216 15.41 5.10 -2.53
C ILE A 216 16.48 5.83 -1.71
N VAL A 217 16.25 7.11 -1.40
CA VAL A 217 17.25 7.96 -0.73
C VAL A 217 17.54 7.46 0.67
N VAL A 218 16.51 7.24 1.51
CA VAL A 218 16.74 6.83 2.91
C VAL A 218 17.45 5.48 2.99
N THR A 219 17.16 4.56 2.06
CA THR A 219 17.82 3.25 2.01
C THR A 219 19.28 3.36 1.57
N LEU A 220 19.58 4.17 0.54
CA LEU A 220 20.97 4.41 0.11
C LEU A 220 21.82 5.00 1.24
N TYR A 221 21.28 5.95 2.00
CA TYR A 221 21.97 6.53 3.15
C TYR A 221 22.11 5.56 4.32
N ALA A 222 21.07 4.76 4.63
CA ALA A 222 21.18 3.69 5.62
C ALA A 222 22.30 2.70 5.25
N MET A 223 22.37 2.26 3.99
CA MET A 223 23.44 1.39 3.50
C MET A 223 24.82 2.05 3.61
N LYS A 224 24.93 3.33 3.26
CA LYS A 224 26.17 4.12 3.41
C LYS A 224 26.64 4.14 4.86
N ILE A 225 25.74 4.46 5.80
CA ILE A 225 26.05 4.56 7.23
C ILE A 225 26.53 3.22 7.77
N ILE A 226 25.80 2.14 7.48
CA ILE A 226 26.16 0.79 7.89
C ILE A 226 27.55 0.38 7.35
N LYS A 227 27.84 0.73 6.10
CA LYS A 227 29.14 0.48 5.45
C LYS A 227 30.27 1.30 6.08
N GLU A 228 30.08 2.60 6.29
CA GLU A 228 31.09 3.52 6.84
C GLU A 228 31.40 3.22 8.32
N GLU A 229 30.37 2.91 9.11
CA GLU A 229 30.49 2.56 10.53
C GLU A 229 30.84 1.07 10.76
N LYS A 230 31.01 0.31 9.66
CA LYS A 230 31.50 -1.09 9.64
C LYS A 230 30.70 -2.02 10.55
N LEU A 231 29.37 -1.90 10.50
CA LEU A 231 28.50 -2.78 11.27
C LEU A 231 28.66 -4.24 10.79
N PRO A 232 28.79 -5.22 11.72
CA PRO A 232 29.00 -6.61 11.36
C PRO A 232 27.69 -7.28 10.94
N LEU A 233 27.26 -7.03 9.72
CA LEU A 233 26.03 -7.60 9.18
C LEU A 233 26.14 -9.12 9.03
N ALA A 234 25.16 -9.83 9.55
CA ALA A 234 24.95 -11.25 9.33
C ALA A 234 24.11 -11.53 8.06
N ARG A 235 23.54 -10.49 7.43
CA ARG A 235 22.64 -10.59 6.26
C ARG A 235 23.10 -9.69 5.13
N ASN A 236 22.83 -10.11 3.89
CA ASN A 236 23.03 -9.27 2.71
C ASN A 236 21.77 -8.45 2.46
N PHE A 237 21.94 -7.21 2.01
CA PHE A 237 20.84 -6.36 1.59
C PHE A 237 20.92 -6.07 0.10
N LYS A 238 19.76 -6.08 -0.55
CA LYS A 238 19.57 -5.59 -1.91
C LYS A 238 18.45 -4.56 -1.94
N LEU A 239 18.79 -3.31 -2.25
CA LEU A 239 17.80 -2.32 -2.67
C LEU A 239 17.50 -2.60 -4.15
N LEU A 240 16.25 -2.94 -4.44
CA LEU A 240 15.72 -3.19 -5.78
C LEU A 240 14.81 -2.00 -6.13
N VAL A 241 15.31 -1.12 -7.00
CA VAL A 241 14.54 0.05 -7.46
C VAL A 241 13.77 -0.34 -8.73
N ASP A 242 12.45 -0.51 -8.61
CA ASP A 242 11.51 -0.76 -9.72
C ASP A 242 11.34 0.51 -10.59
N THR A 243 11.02 0.34 -11.86
CA THR A 243 10.76 1.43 -12.81
C THR A 243 9.34 1.43 -13.36
N THR A 244 8.46 0.52 -12.91
CA THR A 244 7.15 0.22 -13.49
C THR A 244 6.04 0.04 -12.44
N GLU A 245 6.31 0.32 -11.16
CA GLU A 245 5.36 0.07 -10.05
C GLU A 245 4.01 0.73 -10.34
N GLU A 246 4.04 2.00 -10.74
CA GLU A 246 2.88 2.88 -10.93
C GLU A 246 2.13 2.60 -12.25
N THR A 247 2.58 1.60 -12.99
CA THR A 247 2.13 1.36 -14.37
C THR A 247 1.79 -0.10 -14.62
N THR A 248 2.73 -0.89 -15.13
CA THR A 248 2.50 -2.30 -15.49
C THR A 248 2.88 -3.26 -14.37
N GLY A 249 3.74 -2.83 -13.43
CA GLY A 249 4.27 -3.66 -12.34
C GLY A 249 5.11 -4.84 -12.85
N ASP A 250 5.73 -4.74 -14.03
CA ASP A 250 6.38 -5.87 -14.70
C ASP A 250 7.90 -5.98 -14.45
N ALA A 251 8.56 -4.96 -13.93
CA ALA A 251 10.02 -4.96 -13.79
C ALA A 251 10.54 -5.92 -12.72
N ILE A 252 9.94 -5.94 -11.52
CA ILE A 252 10.34 -6.88 -10.46
C ILE A 252 10.05 -8.34 -10.86
N PRO A 253 8.88 -8.70 -11.42
CA PRO A 253 8.69 -10.01 -12.04
C PRO A 253 9.76 -10.36 -13.09
N TYR A 254 10.05 -9.43 -14.02
CA TYR A 254 11.11 -9.62 -15.03
C TYR A 254 12.48 -9.88 -14.41
N TYR A 255 12.81 -9.18 -13.32
CA TYR A 255 14.05 -9.35 -12.59
C TYR A 255 14.13 -10.75 -11.95
N PHE A 256 13.07 -11.23 -11.29
CA PHE A 256 13.05 -12.53 -10.61
C PHE A 256 12.99 -13.75 -11.54
N GLU A 257 12.56 -13.58 -12.78
CA GLU A 257 12.74 -14.62 -13.82
C GLU A 257 14.22 -14.90 -14.13
N ARG A 258 15.12 -13.95 -13.82
CA ARG A 258 16.55 -13.98 -14.20
C ARG A 258 17.51 -13.97 -13.00
N ASN A 259 16.99 -13.73 -11.80
CA ASN A 259 17.79 -13.55 -10.59
C ASN A 259 17.13 -14.26 -9.41
N PRO A 260 17.91 -14.73 -8.41
CA PRO A 260 17.34 -15.32 -7.21
C PRO A 260 16.43 -14.33 -6.46
N VAL A 261 15.28 -14.83 -6.01
CA VAL A 261 14.36 -14.07 -5.17
C VAL A 261 14.94 -13.96 -3.75
N PRO A 262 15.00 -12.76 -3.14
CA PRO A 262 15.41 -12.60 -1.74
C PRO A 262 14.55 -13.45 -0.80
N ASN A 263 15.17 -13.92 0.29
CA ASN A 263 14.50 -14.74 1.30
C ASN A 263 13.43 -13.95 2.08
N TYR A 264 13.69 -12.65 2.25
CA TYR A 264 12.84 -11.70 2.97
C TYR A 264 12.69 -10.44 2.13
N ASN A 265 11.48 -9.89 2.05
CA ASN A 265 11.19 -8.77 1.15
C ASN A 265 10.41 -7.68 1.90
N LEU A 266 10.92 -6.45 1.90
CA LEU A 266 10.29 -5.29 2.51
C LEU A 266 10.02 -4.25 1.43
N ALA A 267 8.77 -3.83 1.26
CA ALA A 267 8.45 -2.62 0.51
C ALA A 267 8.47 -1.41 1.45
N LEU A 268 9.16 -0.35 1.03
CA LEU A 268 9.13 0.96 1.69
C LEU A 268 8.06 1.89 1.08
N ASP A 269 7.09 1.29 0.39
CA ASP A 269 5.97 1.93 -0.29
C ASP A 269 4.65 1.46 0.34
N GLY A 270 4.44 1.86 1.59
CA GLY A 270 3.29 1.46 2.39
C GLY A 270 3.14 2.29 3.66
N GLY A 271 2.26 1.84 4.56
CA GLY A 271 2.04 2.51 5.85
C GLY A 271 2.87 1.90 6.98
N TYR A 272 3.28 2.74 7.94
CA TYR A 272 3.73 2.25 9.25
C TYR A 272 2.55 1.64 10.05
N PRO A 273 2.79 0.66 10.95
CA PRO A 273 4.11 0.22 11.42
C PRO A 273 4.75 -0.83 10.51
N VAL A 274 4.18 -2.03 10.42
CA VAL A 274 4.57 -3.07 9.48
C VAL A 274 3.29 -3.79 9.07
N VAL A 275 3.04 -3.88 7.77
CA VAL A 275 1.85 -4.55 7.22
C VAL A 275 2.23 -6.00 6.92
N ILE A 276 1.71 -6.93 7.72
CA ILE A 276 1.96 -8.37 7.55
C ILE A 276 0.83 -9.08 6.82
N ALA A 277 -0.26 -8.36 6.52
CA ALA A 277 -1.43 -8.94 5.88
C ALA A 277 -2.03 -8.00 4.83
N GLU A 278 -2.41 -8.58 3.70
CA GLU A 278 -3.12 -7.90 2.61
C GLU A 278 -4.26 -8.78 2.13
N LYS A 279 -5.43 -8.18 1.94
CA LYS A 279 -6.57 -8.91 1.37
C LYS A 279 -6.22 -9.42 -0.03
N GLY A 280 -6.68 -10.62 -0.35
CA GLY A 280 -6.57 -11.18 -1.69
C GLY A 280 -7.37 -10.36 -2.69
N TYR A 281 -6.87 -10.23 -3.91
CA TYR A 281 -7.58 -9.55 -4.99
C TYR A 281 -8.46 -10.54 -5.76
N GLY A 282 -9.69 -10.16 -6.09
CA GLY A 282 -10.55 -10.94 -6.96
C GLY A 282 -11.40 -10.11 -7.90
N THR A 283 -11.97 -10.74 -8.90
CA THR A 283 -12.90 -10.15 -9.85
C THR A 283 -13.95 -11.18 -10.27
N VAL A 284 -15.22 -10.76 -10.27
CA VAL A 284 -16.30 -11.43 -10.97
C VAL A 284 -16.65 -10.60 -12.19
N MET A 285 -16.27 -11.07 -13.37
CA MET A 285 -16.59 -10.42 -14.64
C MET A 285 -17.85 -11.05 -15.21
N ALA A 286 -18.94 -10.28 -15.32
CA ALA A 286 -20.17 -10.69 -15.97
C ALA A 286 -20.23 -10.11 -17.39
N THR A 287 -20.46 -10.95 -18.39
CA THR A 287 -20.55 -10.56 -19.80
C THR A 287 -21.94 -10.89 -20.35
N PHE A 288 -22.59 -9.86 -20.90
CA PHE A 288 -23.91 -9.94 -21.51
C PHE A 288 -23.78 -9.72 -23.01
N ALA A 289 -24.29 -10.65 -23.82
CA ALA A 289 -24.31 -10.49 -25.27
C ALA A 289 -25.28 -9.35 -25.66
N ARG A 290 -24.84 -8.45 -26.55
CA ARG A 290 -25.73 -7.41 -27.07
C ARG A 290 -26.86 -8.07 -27.84
N ARG A 291 -28.07 -7.71 -27.45
CA ARG A 291 -29.32 -8.13 -28.07
C ARG A 291 -30.18 -6.93 -28.38
N LYS A 292 -31.06 -7.07 -29.37
CA LYS A 292 -32.06 -6.07 -29.72
C LYS A 292 -32.94 -5.80 -28.51
N ALA A 293 -33.28 -4.53 -28.29
CA ALA A 293 -34.19 -4.15 -27.23
C ALA A 293 -35.62 -4.59 -27.55
N GLU A 294 -36.31 -5.14 -26.56
CA GLU A 294 -37.67 -5.69 -26.65
C GLU A 294 -38.61 -4.96 -25.69
N GLY A 295 -39.91 -4.97 -25.98
CA GLY A 295 -40.91 -4.25 -25.20
C GLY A 295 -41.12 -2.81 -25.66
N GLN A 296 -41.63 -1.96 -24.77
CA GLN A 296 -42.09 -0.61 -25.06
C GLN A 296 -41.35 0.43 -24.23
N GLY A 297 -41.29 1.67 -24.72
CA GLY A 297 -40.66 2.79 -24.02
C GLY A 297 -39.23 3.07 -24.47
N ALA A 298 -38.46 3.71 -23.60
CA ALA A 298 -37.10 4.16 -23.92
C ALA A 298 -36.11 3.00 -23.95
N GLU A 299 -35.12 3.07 -24.83
CA GLU A 299 -34.06 2.08 -24.92
C GLU A 299 -32.77 2.63 -24.32
N ILE A 300 -32.14 1.89 -23.39
CA ILE A 300 -30.81 2.24 -22.89
C ILE A 300 -29.79 1.79 -23.93
N THR A 301 -29.09 2.72 -24.55
CA THR A 301 -28.18 2.46 -25.68
C THR A 301 -26.72 2.34 -25.28
N SER A 302 -26.33 2.96 -24.16
CA SER A 302 -24.98 2.88 -23.61
C SER A 302 -24.95 3.20 -22.12
N MET A 303 -23.93 2.68 -21.43
CA MET A 303 -23.61 3.09 -20.05
C MET A 303 -22.10 3.17 -19.87
N THR A 304 -21.63 4.19 -19.16
CA THR A 304 -20.25 4.38 -18.74
C THR A 304 -20.18 4.67 -17.24
N GLY A 305 -18.99 4.57 -16.67
CA GLY A 305 -18.75 4.97 -15.29
C GLY A 305 -17.44 4.41 -14.76
N GLY A 306 -17.19 3.12 -14.96
CA GLY A 306 -16.00 2.44 -14.43
C GLY A 306 -14.95 2.13 -15.47
N LEU A 307 -13.83 2.86 -15.49
CA LEU A 307 -12.73 2.67 -16.44
C LEU A 307 -11.66 1.66 -15.95
N ALA A 308 -11.63 1.39 -14.64
CA ALA A 308 -10.67 0.48 -14.00
C ALA A 308 -11.37 -0.41 -12.97
N THR A 309 -10.92 -1.66 -12.83
CA THR A 309 -11.51 -2.62 -11.89
C THR A 309 -11.17 -2.31 -10.43
N ASN A 310 -10.15 -1.50 -10.17
CA ASN A 310 -9.68 -1.15 -8.83
C ASN A 310 -10.16 0.22 -8.32
N GLN A 311 -11.00 0.95 -9.06
CA GLN A 311 -11.44 2.31 -8.71
C GLN A 311 -12.97 2.44 -8.72
N ILE A 312 -13.52 3.11 -7.71
CA ILE A 312 -14.90 3.61 -7.72
C ILE A 312 -14.88 4.99 -8.39
N PRO A 313 -15.61 5.21 -9.49
CA PRO A 313 -15.60 6.48 -10.20
C PRO A 313 -16.44 7.56 -9.50
N SER A 314 -16.24 8.82 -9.87
CA SER A 314 -17.07 9.93 -9.39
C SER A 314 -18.45 10.02 -10.05
N ALA A 315 -18.62 9.44 -11.25
CA ALA A 315 -19.90 9.45 -11.96
C ALA A 315 -20.12 8.20 -12.82
N SER A 316 -21.39 7.89 -13.08
CA SER A 316 -21.84 6.93 -14.09
C SER A 316 -22.91 7.58 -14.95
N VAL A 317 -22.85 7.35 -16.26
CA VAL A 317 -23.76 7.96 -17.25
C VAL A 317 -24.39 6.86 -18.10
N ALA A 318 -25.72 6.83 -18.16
CA ALA A 318 -26.47 6.00 -19.08
C ALA A 318 -27.16 6.89 -20.13
N THR A 319 -27.12 6.47 -21.39
CA THR A 319 -27.82 7.14 -22.49
C THR A 319 -29.06 6.35 -22.83
N LEU A 320 -30.21 7.02 -22.84
CA LEU A 320 -31.48 6.45 -23.22
C LEU A 320 -32.01 7.15 -24.46
N ILE A 321 -32.56 6.42 -25.43
CA ILE A 321 -33.17 6.99 -26.64
C ILE A 321 -34.69 6.79 -26.62
N THR A 322 -35.43 7.83 -27.01
CA THR A 322 -36.90 7.81 -27.07
C THR A 322 -37.42 8.92 -27.98
N ASP A 323 -38.63 8.76 -28.50
CA ASP A 323 -39.34 9.81 -29.25
C ASP A 323 -39.94 10.89 -28.32
N LYS A 324 -39.88 10.67 -26.99
CA LYS A 324 -40.41 11.58 -25.95
C LYS A 324 -39.36 11.95 -24.89
N PRO A 325 -38.24 12.56 -25.27
CA PRO A 325 -37.09 12.73 -24.38
C PRO A 325 -37.37 13.64 -23.18
N ALA A 326 -38.17 14.70 -23.35
CA ALA A 326 -38.53 15.60 -22.25
C ALA A 326 -39.41 14.91 -21.18
N GLU A 327 -40.40 14.10 -21.61
CA GLU A 327 -41.26 13.34 -20.70
C GLU A 327 -40.47 12.28 -19.94
N LEU A 328 -39.56 11.57 -20.64
CA LEU A 328 -38.66 10.59 -20.02
C LEU A 328 -37.74 11.26 -19.00
N ALA A 329 -37.08 12.36 -19.36
CA ALA A 329 -36.17 13.08 -18.49
C ALA A 329 -36.85 13.54 -17.19
N ALA A 330 -38.09 14.06 -17.27
CA ALA A 330 -38.88 14.45 -16.11
C ALA A 330 -39.27 13.24 -15.24
N SER A 331 -39.67 12.12 -15.87
CA SER A 331 -40.05 10.88 -15.16
C SER A 331 -38.85 10.27 -14.41
N LEU A 332 -37.70 10.20 -15.08
CA LEU A 332 -36.44 9.75 -14.50
C LEU A 332 -35.97 10.66 -13.36
N LEU A 333 -36.07 11.98 -13.52
CA LEU A 333 -35.69 12.93 -12.46
C LEU A 333 -36.57 12.79 -11.21
N LYS A 334 -37.89 12.61 -11.41
CA LYS A 334 -38.82 12.37 -10.31
C LYS A 334 -38.49 11.06 -9.57
N ALA A 335 -38.37 9.96 -10.31
CA ALA A 335 -38.00 8.66 -9.73
C ALA A 335 -36.63 8.71 -9.06
N GLY A 336 -35.67 9.43 -9.65
CA GLY A 336 -34.33 9.64 -9.12
C GLY A 336 -34.33 10.40 -7.80
N GLY A 337 -35.15 11.45 -7.68
CA GLY A 337 -35.30 12.19 -6.42
C GLY A 337 -35.86 11.34 -5.27
N GLU A 338 -36.79 10.43 -5.56
CA GLU A 338 -37.31 9.46 -4.59
C GLU A 338 -36.24 8.42 -4.23
N TYR A 339 -35.54 7.91 -5.23
CA TYR A 339 -34.47 6.92 -5.06
C TYR A 339 -33.31 7.45 -4.23
N VAL A 340 -32.84 8.68 -4.49
CA VAL A 340 -31.77 9.33 -3.73
C VAL A 340 -32.14 9.45 -2.26
N LYS A 341 -33.37 9.91 -1.95
CA LYS A 341 -33.86 10.03 -0.58
C LYS A 341 -33.92 8.69 0.15
N HIS A 342 -34.31 7.63 -0.54
CA HIS A 342 -34.40 6.29 0.06
C HIS A 342 -33.03 5.67 0.34
N ASN A 343 -31.99 6.08 -0.39
CA ASN A 343 -30.65 5.46 -0.37
C ASN A 343 -29.56 6.39 0.20
N GLY A 344 -29.90 7.21 1.20
CA GLY A 344 -28.93 7.98 2.00
C GLY A 344 -28.78 9.46 1.63
N GLY A 345 -29.15 9.86 0.42
CA GLY A 345 -29.10 11.27 0.00
C GLY A 345 -27.68 11.84 -0.22
N ASP A 346 -26.66 10.99 -0.26
CA ASP A 346 -25.23 11.33 -0.39
C ASP A 346 -24.72 11.33 -1.84
N PHE A 347 -25.63 11.25 -2.81
CA PHE A 347 -25.36 11.27 -4.25
C PHE A 347 -26.46 12.02 -4.98
N THR A 348 -26.23 12.29 -6.27
CA THR A 348 -27.22 12.98 -7.11
C THR A 348 -27.56 12.17 -8.34
N ILE A 349 -28.81 12.32 -8.81
CA ILE A 349 -29.27 11.82 -10.10
C ILE A 349 -29.76 13.01 -10.91
N THR A 350 -29.24 13.18 -12.11
CA THR A 350 -29.63 14.27 -13.03
C THR A 350 -29.94 13.72 -14.42
N THR A 351 -30.74 14.46 -15.17
CA THR A 351 -31.06 14.13 -16.56
C THR A 351 -30.75 15.31 -17.47
N LYS A 352 -30.28 15.03 -18.69
CA LYS A 352 -30.06 16.03 -19.73
C LYS A 352 -30.60 15.50 -21.07
N VAL A 353 -31.48 16.28 -21.70
CA VAL A 353 -31.99 16.00 -23.04
C VAL A 353 -31.00 16.51 -24.10
N ASP A 354 -30.74 15.70 -25.10
CA ASP A 354 -29.88 15.98 -26.25
C ASP A 354 -30.47 15.35 -27.52
N GLY A 355 -31.29 16.11 -28.25
CA GLY A 355 -32.11 15.54 -29.32
C GLY A 355 -33.08 14.47 -28.78
N ASN A 356 -33.02 13.26 -29.34
CA ASN A 356 -33.80 12.10 -28.88
C ASN A 356 -33.14 11.34 -27.72
N ASP A 357 -31.92 11.72 -27.34
CA ASP A 357 -31.18 11.11 -26.25
C ASP A 357 -31.51 11.81 -24.92
N VAL A 358 -31.56 11.01 -23.86
CA VAL A 358 -31.61 11.45 -22.47
C VAL A 358 -30.40 10.86 -21.76
N LYS A 359 -29.48 11.72 -21.35
CA LYS A 359 -28.33 11.36 -20.51
C LYS A 359 -28.77 11.35 -19.07
N LEU A 360 -28.81 10.18 -18.46
CA LEU A 360 -29.03 9.96 -17.04
C LEU A 360 -27.66 9.88 -16.36
N THR A 361 -27.39 10.77 -15.41
CA THR A 361 -26.11 10.82 -14.71
C THR A 361 -26.33 10.58 -13.22
N VAL A 362 -25.62 9.60 -12.67
CA VAL A 362 -25.47 9.41 -11.22
C VAL A 362 -24.09 9.95 -10.84
N THR A 363 -24.04 10.92 -9.93
CA THR A 363 -22.78 11.47 -9.40
C THR A 363 -22.66 11.10 -7.93
N GLY A 364 -21.56 10.45 -7.60
CA GLY A 364 -21.22 10.03 -6.24
C GLY A 364 -19.85 10.54 -5.81
N VAL A 365 -19.12 9.74 -5.04
CA VAL A 365 -17.79 10.08 -4.50
C VAL A 365 -16.81 8.99 -4.90
N SER A 366 -15.72 9.39 -5.55
CA SER A 366 -14.64 8.51 -5.98
C SER A 366 -13.92 7.91 -4.77
N ALA A 367 -13.50 6.65 -4.88
CA ALA A 367 -12.75 5.94 -3.84
C ALA A 367 -11.93 4.80 -4.44
N HIS A 368 -10.92 4.34 -3.71
CA HIS A 368 -10.24 3.10 -4.06
C HIS A 368 -11.15 1.90 -3.75
N SER A 369 -11.20 0.91 -4.65
CA SER A 369 -12.10 -0.25 -4.53
C SER A 369 -11.91 -1.10 -3.26
N SER A 370 -10.74 -0.99 -2.62
CA SER A 370 -10.46 -1.71 -1.37
C SER A 370 -11.10 -1.10 -0.13
N GLU A 371 -11.46 0.17 -0.19
CA GLU A 371 -12.08 0.95 0.89
C GLU A 371 -13.39 1.57 0.39
N PRO A 372 -14.35 0.74 -0.09
CA PRO A 372 -15.60 1.23 -0.66
C PRO A 372 -16.42 2.11 0.30
N GLU A 373 -16.23 1.96 1.61
CA GLU A 373 -16.84 2.80 2.65
C GLU A 373 -16.42 4.27 2.58
N SER A 374 -15.28 4.58 1.94
CA SER A 374 -14.79 5.96 1.77
C SER A 374 -15.45 6.70 0.60
N GLY A 375 -16.24 5.99 -0.22
CA GLY A 375 -16.87 6.53 -1.43
C GLY A 375 -18.37 6.27 -1.51
N VAL A 376 -18.97 6.80 -2.57
CA VAL A 376 -20.39 6.63 -2.88
C VAL A 376 -20.49 6.14 -4.32
N ASN A 377 -20.58 4.83 -4.50
CA ASN A 377 -20.40 4.20 -5.81
C ASN A 377 -21.56 4.51 -6.79
N PRO A 378 -21.32 5.28 -7.88
CA PRO A 378 -22.36 5.66 -8.82
C PRO A 378 -22.69 4.56 -9.83
N VAL A 379 -21.79 3.59 -10.07
CA VAL A 379 -22.05 2.47 -10.99
C VAL A 379 -23.08 1.52 -10.40
N ALA A 380 -22.86 1.10 -9.14
CA ALA A 380 -23.82 0.25 -8.42
C ALA A 380 -25.20 0.91 -8.33
N ARG A 381 -25.22 2.21 -7.99
CA ARG A 381 -26.45 3.02 -7.91
C ARG A 381 -27.15 3.21 -9.25
N MET A 382 -26.41 3.41 -10.34
CA MET A 382 -26.99 3.51 -11.68
C MET A 382 -27.70 2.20 -12.06
N LEU A 383 -27.03 1.05 -11.86
CA LEU A 383 -27.59 -0.26 -12.18
C LEU A 383 -28.80 -0.60 -11.29
N ASP A 384 -28.69 -0.37 -9.99
CA ASP A 384 -29.80 -0.59 -9.05
C ASP A 384 -30.97 0.36 -9.32
N PHE A 385 -30.70 1.63 -9.65
CA PHE A 385 -31.73 2.59 -10.06
C PHE A 385 -32.43 2.14 -11.32
N ILE A 386 -31.70 1.77 -12.39
CA ILE A 386 -32.28 1.25 -13.64
C ILE A 386 -33.21 0.05 -13.36
N ASN A 387 -32.77 -0.89 -12.53
CA ASN A 387 -33.60 -2.04 -12.15
C ASN A 387 -34.86 -1.61 -11.36
N SER A 388 -34.74 -0.61 -10.49
CA SER A 388 -35.85 -0.08 -9.68
C SER A 388 -36.92 0.68 -10.47
N LEU A 389 -36.64 1.01 -11.74
CA LEU A 389 -37.56 1.67 -12.66
C LEU A 389 -38.59 0.71 -13.28
N ASP A 390 -38.40 -0.61 -13.14
CA ASP A 390 -39.34 -1.60 -13.67
C ASP A 390 -40.76 -1.33 -13.14
N GLY A 391 -41.73 -1.31 -14.05
CA GLY A 391 -43.12 -0.94 -13.79
C GLY A 391 -43.39 0.55 -13.46
N LYS A 392 -42.37 1.41 -13.32
CA LYS A 392 -42.51 2.85 -13.03
C LYS A 392 -42.23 3.74 -14.24
N VAL A 393 -41.21 3.38 -15.03
CA VAL A 393 -40.84 4.05 -16.27
C VAL A 393 -40.79 3.00 -17.37
N ALA A 394 -41.46 3.25 -18.49
CA ALA A 394 -41.46 2.32 -19.61
C ALA A 394 -40.07 2.27 -20.25
N LEU A 395 -39.38 1.14 -20.09
CA LEU A 395 -38.07 0.86 -20.67
C LEU A 395 -38.16 -0.41 -21.51
N LYS A 396 -37.51 -0.40 -22.68
CA LYS A 396 -37.24 -1.63 -23.41
C LYS A 396 -36.19 -2.45 -22.68
N HIS A 397 -36.34 -3.77 -22.73
CA HIS A 397 -35.40 -4.70 -22.12
C HIS A 397 -34.32 -5.11 -23.12
N ASN A 398 -33.07 -4.98 -22.71
CA ASN A 398 -31.88 -5.41 -23.44
C ASN A 398 -30.78 -5.89 -22.47
N HIS A 399 -29.58 -6.09 -23.00
CA HIS A 399 -28.40 -6.51 -22.24
C HIS A 399 -28.01 -5.57 -21.09
N ILE A 400 -28.29 -4.26 -21.16
CA ILE A 400 -28.02 -3.31 -20.07
C ILE A 400 -29.06 -3.47 -18.95
N THR A 401 -30.34 -3.64 -19.27
CA THR A 401 -31.35 -3.93 -18.24
C THR A 401 -31.16 -5.30 -17.61
N ASP A 402 -30.68 -6.29 -18.38
CA ASP A 402 -30.30 -7.61 -17.86
C ASP A 402 -29.15 -7.50 -16.85
N ALA A 403 -28.13 -6.69 -17.19
CA ALA A 403 -27.00 -6.39 -16.33
C ALA A 403 -27.39 -5.59 -15.08
N ALA A 404 -28.33 -4.65 -15.21
CA ALA A 404 -28.92 -3.91 -14.09
C ALA A 404 -29.61 -4.83 -13.10
N ARG A 405 -30.41 -5.78 -13.60
CA ARG A 405 -31.06 -6.79 -12.75
C ARG A 405 -30.06 -7.73 -12.09
N TYR A 406 -29.04 -8.19 -12.83
CA TYR A 406 -27.93 -8.95 -12.25
C TYR A 406 -27.27 -8.20 -11.08
N ALA A 407 -26.90 -6.94 -11.30
CA ALA A 407 -26.25 -6.12 -10.30
C ALA A 407 -27.13 -5.93 -9.06
N ALA A 408 -28.39 -5.54 -9.25
CA ALA A 408 -29.32 -5.27 -8.16
C ALA A 408 -29.69 -6.53 -7.35
N ASP A 409 -29.92 -7.66 -8.02
CA ASP A 409 -30.35 -8.91 -7.37
C ASP A 409 -29.20 -9.61 -6.62
N ASN A 410 -27.96 -9.50 -7.12
CA ASN A 410 -26.82 -10.25 -6.59
C ASN A 410 -25.88 -9.40 -5.74
N TRP A 411 -25.74 -8.11 -6.00
CA TRP A 411 -24.75 -7.26 -5.33
C TRP A 411 -25.40 -6.07 -4.61
N GLY A 412 -26.41 -5.46 -5.23
CA GLY A 412 -27.12 -4.32 -4.66
C GLY A 412 -26.20 -3.12 -4.40
N LEU A 413 -26.53 -2.35 -3.36
CA LEU A 413 -25.74 -1.20 -2.90
C LEU A 413 -24.79 -1.54 -1.75
N ASP A 414 -24.85 -2.77 -1.21
CA ASP A 414 -23.91 -3.20 -0.18
C ASP A 414 -22.56 -3.50 -0.80
N TYR A 415 -21.52 -3.34 0.01
CA TYR A 415 -20.15 -3.64 -0.38
C TYR A 415 -19.54 -4.78 0.45
N LEU A 416 -20.36 -5.55 1.17
CA LEU A 416 -19.90 -6.59 2.09
C LEU A 416 -20.28 -8.01 1.61
N GLY A 417 -20.77 -8.13 0.38
CA GLY A 417 -21.25 -9.39 -0.20
C GLY A 417 -22.52 -9.91 0.48
N GLY A 418 -23.30 -9.02 1.11
CA GLY A 418 -24.50 -9.37 1.87
C GLY A 418 -25.63 -9.83 0.95
N LYS A 419 -25.84 -9.14 -0.17
CA LYS A 419 -26.89 -9.42 -1.15
C LYS A 419 -26.75 -10.81 -1.78
N LEU A 420 -25.53 -11.18 -2.20
CA LEU A 420 -25.24 -12.52 -2.69
C LEU A 420 -25.23 -13.55 -1.54
N GLY A 421 -24.99 -13.09 -0.31
CA GLY A 421 -24.85 -13.91 0.89
C GLY A 421 -23.53 -14.68 0.91
N VAL A 422 -22.44 -14.05 0.45
CA VAL A 422 -21.07 -14.60 0.46
C VAL A 422 -20.17 -13.90 1.48
N GLY A 423 -20.65 -12.81 2.08
CA GLY A 423 -19.95 -12.01 3.08
C GLY A 423 -19.40 -12.84 4.25
N PHE A 424 -18.18 -12.50 4.66
CA PHE A 424 -17.50 -13.03 5.84
C PHE A 424 -16.44 -12.03 6.31
N SER A 425 -15.89 -12.21 7.51
CA SER A 425 -14.84 -11.35 8.05
C SER A 425 -13.77 -12.13 8.80
N ASP A 426 -12.58 -11.56 8.82
CA ASP A 426 -11.47 -11.95 9.69
C ASP A 426 -11.27 -10.88 10.78
N ALA A 427 -10.87 -11.30 11.97
CA ALA A 427 -10.70 -10.39 13.11
C ALA A 427 -9.55 -9.39 12.92
N PHE A 428 -8.53 -9.74 12.11
CA PHE A 428 -7.38 -8.89 11.84
C PHE A 428 -7.54 -8.13 10.53
N MET A 429 -7.95 -8.81 9.45
CA MET A 429 -8.04 -8.23 8.11
C MET A 429 -9.39 -7.54 7.81
N GLY A 430 -10.39 -7.70 8.67
CA GLY A 430 -11.73 -7.15 8.46
C GLY A 430 -12.57 -7.94 7.45
N PRO A 431 -13.61 -7.33 6.86
CA PRO A 431 -14.59 -8.05 6.03
C PRO A 431 -14.13 -8.27 4.58
N LEU A 432 -14.72 -9.27 3.92
CA LEU A 432 -14.81 -9.33 2.47
C LEU A 432 -15.47 -8.04 1.96
N THR A 433 -14.86 -7.40 0.97
CA THR A 433 -15.51 -6.29 0.26
C THR A 433 -15.79 -6.64 -1.19
N THR A 434 -16.91 -6.12 -1.71
CA THR A 434 -17.41 -6.37 -3.07
C THR A 434 -17.85 -5.07 -3.71
N SER A 435 -17.21 -4.64 -4.80
CA SER A 435 -17.45 -3.33 -5.40
C SER A 435 -17.65 -3.43 -6.91
N LEU A 436 -18.81 -2.99 -7.43
CA LEU A 436 -19.03 -2.83 -8.88
C LEU A 436 -18.25 -1.60 -9.38
N THR A 437 -17.10 -1.83 -10.01
CA THR A 437 -16.13 -0.77 -10.31
C THR A 437 -15.92 -0.54 -11.79
N TYR A 438 -16.31 -1.49 -12.64
CA TYR A 438 -16.00 -1.46 -14.07
C TYR A 438 -17.25 -1.66 -14.93
N VAL A 439 -17.35 -0.86 -16.00
CA VAL A 439 -18.38 -0.98 -17.04
C VAL A 439 -17.70 -0.83 -18.40
N ALA A 440 -17.86 -1.82 -19.27
CA ALA A 440 -17.40 -1.71 -20.65
C ALA A 440 -18.43 -2.21 -21.63
N MET A 441 -18.42 -1.61 -22.81
CA MET A 441 -19.34 -1.92 -23.89
C MET A 441 -18.62 -1.84 -25.22
N ASP A 442 -18.78 -2.88 -26.04
CA ASP A 442 -18.30 -2.93 -27.42
C ASP A 442 -19.45 -3.32 -28.36
N ASP A 443 -19.16 -3.61 -29.62
CA ASP A 443 -20.19 -3.97 -30.61
C ASP A 443 -20.91 -5.29 -30.32
N LYS A 444 -20.36 -6.14 -29.46
CA LYS A 444 -20.84 -7.51 -29.19
C LYS A 444 -21.32 -7.70 -27.76
N THR A 445 -20.74 -7.00 -26.80
CA THR A 445 -20.91 -7.29 -25.37
C THR A 445 -21.04 -6.06 -24.50
N PHE A 446 -21.68 -6.26 -23.35
CA PHE A 446 -21.68 -5.35 -22.21
C PHE A 446 -21.14 -6.10 -21.01
N LYS A 447 -20.17 -5.50 -20.30
CA LYS A 447 -19.40 -6.15 -19.25
C LYS A 447 -19.46 -5.35 -17.96
N LEU A 448 -19.63 -6.06 -16.86
CA LEU A 448 -19.53 -5.53 -15.50
C LEU A 448 -18.47 -6.31 -14.73
N ALA A 449 -17.60 -5.61 -13.99
CA ALA A 449 -16.69 -6.26 -13.05
C ALA A 449 -17.02 -5.88 -11.61
N VAL A 450 -17.13 -6.90 -10.77
CA VAL A 450 -17.18 -6.75 -9.31
C VAL A 450 -15.79 -7.05 -8.77
N ASN A 451 -15.12 -6.06 -8.20
CA ASN A 451 -13.89 -6.27 -7.47
C ASN A 451 -14.17 -6.92 -6.12
N LEU A 452 -13.34 -7.89 -5.74
CA LEU A 452 -13.38 -8.55 -4.45
C LEU A 452 -12.09 -8.24 -3.70
N ARG A 453 -12.18 -7.88 -2.40
CA ARG A 453 -11.04 -7.92 -1.47
C ARG A 453 -11.28 -8.96 -0.40
N VAL A 454 -10.50 -10.02 -0.45
CA VAL A 454 -10.77 -11.27 0.26
C VAL A 454 -9.89 -11.37 1.52
N PRO A 455 -10.45 -11.28 2.73
CA PRO A 455 -9.68 -11.52 3.96
C PRO A 455 -9.41 -13.01 4.14
N LYS A 456 -8.57 -13.35 5.12
CA LYS A 456 -8.39 -14.73 5.57
C LYS A 456 -9.74 -15.34 6.00
N GLY A 457 -9.92 -16.63 5.74
CA GLY A 457 -11.09 -17.39 6.21
C GLY A 457 -11.55 -18.44 5.22
N LYS A 458 -11.78 -18.05 3.97
CA LYS A 458 -12.13 -18.97 2.87
C LYS A 458 -10.96 -19.11 1.90
N SER A 459 -10.70 -20.32 1.41
CA SER A 459 -9.78 -20.52 0.28
C SER A 459 -10.35 -19.89 -0.99
N PRO A 460 -9.50 -19.40 -1.93
CA PRO A 460 -9.95 -18.85 -3.20
C PRO A 460 -10.93 -19.75 -3.97
N GLU A 461 -10.68 -21.06 -4.00
CA GLU A 461 -11.47 -22.04 -4.74
C GLU A 461 -12.87 -22.18 -4.14
N ALA A 462 -12.96 -22.24 -2.81
CA ALA A 462 -14.23 -22.32 -2.09
C ALA A 462 -15.08 -21.07 -2.30
N LEU A 463 -14.49 -19.88 -2.18
CA LEU A 463 -15.21 -18.61 -2.42
C LEU A 463 -15.65 -18.50 -3.89
N LYS A 464 -14.78 -18.89 -4.82
CA LYS A 464 -15.11 -18.93 -6.26
C LYS A 464 -16.28 -19.88 -6.55
N SER A 465 -16.27 -21.08 -5.98
CA SER A 465 -17.38 -22.05 -6.15
C SER A 465 -18.68 -21.51 -5.57
N GLU A 466 -18.64 -20.95 -4.37
CA GLU A 466 -19.83 -20.41 -3.70
C GLU A 466 -20.47 -19.26 -4.49
N ILE A 467 -19.65 -18.32 -4.99
CA ILE A 467 -20.11 -17.24 -5.87
C ILE A 467 -20.72 -17.81 -7.15
N ALA A 468 -20.04 -18.75 -7.80
CA ALA A 468 -20.50 -19.37 -9.05
C ALA A 468 -21.84 -20.10 -8.87
N ASP A 469 -22.02 -20.86 -7.78
CA ASP A 469 -23.25 -21.58 -7.50
C ASP A 469 -24.43 -20.63 -7.27
N LYS A 470 -24.22 -19.56 -6.49
CA LYS A 470 -25.27 -18.56 -6.19
C LYS A 470 -25.67 -17.77 -7.44
N ILE A 471 -24.70 -17.31 -8.23
CA ILE A 471 -24.98 -16.63 -9.51
C ILE A 471 -25.61 -17.59 -10.52
N GLY A 472 -25.17 -18.85 -10.56
CA GLY A 472 -25.75 -19.88 -11.40
C GLY A 472 -27.21 -20.19 -11.05
N ALA A 473 -27.55 -20.23 -9.75
CA ALA A 473 -28.93 -20.36 -9.30
C ALA A 473 -29.78 -19.14 -9.69
N TRP A 474 -29.24 -17.92 -9.56
CA TRP A 474 -29.90 -16.70 -10.01
C TRP A 474 -30.16 -16.74 -11.52
N SER A 475 -29.15 -17.06 -12.34
CA SER A 475 -29.29 -17.10 -13.81
C SER A 475 -30.32 -18.14 -14.26
N LYS A 476 -30.35 -19.34 -13.64
CA LYS A 476 -31.39 -20.35 -13.90
C LYS A 476 -32.80 -19.86 -13.57
N LYS A 477 -32.95 -19.07 -12.50
CA LYS A 477 -34.24 -18.53 -12.06
C LYS A 477 -34.73 -17.38 -12.93
N THR A 478 -33.84 -16.51 -13.39
CA THR A 478 -34.20 -15.31 -14.15
C THR A 478 -34.21 -15.52 -15.66
N HIS A 479 -33.60 -16.61 -16.14
CA HIS A 479 -33.38 -16.89 -17.56
C HIS A 479 -32.55 -15.83 -18.29
N ILE A 480 -31.79 -15.01 -17.54
CA ILE A 480 -30.86 -14.05 -18.12
C ILE A 480 -29.58 -14.79 -18.53
N ALA A 481 -29.27 -14.70 -19.83
CA ALA A 481 -28.06 -15.27 -20.41
C ALA A 481 -26.86 -14.34 -20.18
N ALA A 482 -25.93 -14.79 -19.34
CA ALA A 482 -24.65 -14.13 -19.10
C ALA A 482 -23.54 -15.17 -18.94
N THR A 483 -22.33 -14.82 -19.34
CA THR A 483 -21.13 -15.61 -19.05
C THR A 483 -20.34 -14.95 -17.94
N PHE A 484 -19.68 -15.75 -17.11
CA PHE A 484 -18.97 -15.27 -15.93
C PHE A 484 -17.54 -15.80 -15.89
N ASP A 485 -16.59 -14.88 -15.71
CA ASP A 485 -15.21 -15.22 -15.39
C ASP A 485 -14.91 -14.85 -13.93
N TYR A 486 -14.38 -15.82 -13.18
CA TYR A 486 -14.09 -15.68 -11.76
C TYR A 486 -12.60 -15.79 -11.51
N SER A 487 -12.01 -14.72 -10.99
CA SER A 487 -10.64 -14.68 -10.49
C SER A 487 -10.67 -14.36 -9.00
N VAL A 488 -9.99 -15.16 -8.19
CA VAL A 488 -9.82 -14.92 -6.75
C VAL A 488 -8.41 -15.34 -6.38
N ALA A 489 -7.63 -14.42 -5.85
CA ALA A 489 -6.32 -14.69 -5.28
C ALA A 489 -6.41 -14.87 -3.77
N ALA A 490 -5.48 -15.64 -3.20
CA ALA A 490 -5.36 -15.81 -1.76
C ALA A 490 -4.98 -14.48 -1.10
N PRO A 491 -5.38 -14.24 0.17
CA PRO A 491 -4.80 -13.18 0.96
C PRO A 491 -3.34 -13.46 1.31
N MET A 492 -2.59 -12.39 1.54
CA MET A 492 -1.27 -12.45 2.17
C MET A 492 -1.45 -12.41 3.68
N TYR A 493 -0.79 -13.32 4.40
CA TYR A 493 -0.65 -13.25 5.86
C TYR A 493 0.71 -13.82 6.26
N ARG A 494 1.59 -13.00 6.83
CA ARG A 494 2.91 -13.43 7.30
C ARG A 494 2.86 -13.84 8.77
N ASN A 495 3.76 -14.74 9.16
CA ASN A 495 3.85 -15.22 10.53
C ASN A 495 4.25 -14.09 11.48
N PRO A 496 3.37 -13.63 12.40
CA PRO A 496 3.71 -12.57 13.34
C PRO A 496 4.76 -12.99 14.38
N GLU A 497 5.04 -14.28 14.50
CA GLU A 497 6.05 -14.81 15.43
C GLU A 497 7.49 -14.74 14.89
N GLY A 498 7.69 -14.39 13.61
CA GLY A 498 9.02 -14.23 13.03
C GLY A 498 9.81 -13.11 13.73
N GLU A 499 11.08 -13.36 14.04
CA GLU A 499 11.91 -12.41 14.80
C GLU A 499 12.16 -11.14 13.99
N TRP A 500 12.29 -11.27 12.67
CA TRP A 500 12.45 -10.12 11.79
C TRP A 500 11.22 -9.19 11.79
N VAL A 501 9.98 -9.71 11.66
CA VAL A 501 8.77 -8.86 11.68
C VAL A 501 8.52 -8.24 13.05
N LYS A 502 8.87 -8.94 14.14
CA LYS A 502 8.86 -8.37 15.51
C LYS A 502 9.85 -7.21 15.63
N ALA A 503 11.05 -7.35 15.06
CA ALA A 503 12.03 -6.27 15.03
C ALA A 503 11.53 -5.06 14.22
N LEU A 504 10.91 -5.28 13.05
CA LEU A 504 10.27 -4.20 12.28
C LEU A 504 9.20 -3.48 13.09
N LEU A 505 8.29 -4.24 13.71
CA LEU A 505 7.24 -3.69 14.54
C LEU A 505 7.82 -2.86 15.70
N ALA A 506 8.83 -3.38 16.39
CA ALA A 506 9.53 -2.66 17.45
C ALA A 506 10.14 -1.36 16.94
N VAL A 507 10.90 -1.39 15.84
CA VAL A 507 11.52 -0.19 15.27
C VAL A 507 10.49 0.88 14.93
N ALA A 508 9.42 0.54 14.22
CA ALA A 508 8.40 1.54 13.87
C ALA A 508 7.69 2.07 15.12
N THR A 509 7.22 1.19 16.00
CA THR A 509 6.36 1.58 17.11
C THR A 509 7.09 2.40 18.17
N GLU A 510 8.35 2.04 18.45
CA GLU A 510 9.21 2.78 19.36
C GLU A 510 9.62 4.14 18.78
N ASN A 511 9.92 4.26 17.48
CA ASN A 511 10.32 5.53 16.85
C ASN A 511 9.14 6.50 16.73
N LEU A 512 7.95 5.99 16.41
CA LEU A 512 6.76 6.80 16.17
C LEU A 512 5.94 7.02 17.44
N GLY A 513 6.24 6.31 18.54
CA GLY A 513 5.44 6.36 19.77
C GLY A 513 4.01 5.88 19.57
N MET A 514 3.81 4.91 18.67
CA MET A 514 2.50 4.38 18.31
C MET A 514 2.22 3.02 18.97
N GLU A 515 0.99 2.53 18.87
CA GLU A 515 0.58 1.26 19.46
C GLU A 515 1.38 0.09 18.87
N HIS A 516 1.88 -0.82 19.73
CA HIS A 516 2.68 -1.97 19.33
C HIS A 516 1.82 -3.10 18.74
N LYS A 517 1.29 -2.89 17.54
CA LYS A 517 0.47 -3.86 16.79
C LYS A 517 0.84 -3.88 15.32
N PHE A 518 0.78 -5.06 14.73
CA PHE A 518 0.92 -5.24 13.29
C PHE A 518 -0.21 -4.56 12.51
N GLY A 519 0.09 -4.08 11.31
CA GLY A 519 -0.86 -3.53 10.36
C GLY A 519 -1.41 -4.58 9.38
N THR A 520 -2.54 -4.23 8.78
CA THR A 520 -3.16 -4.93 7.65
C THR A 520 -3.52 -3.90 6.58
N SER A 521 -3.53 -4.30 5.31
CA SER A 521 -4.04 -3.48 4.22
C SER A 521 -5.20 -4.19 3.50
N ALA A 522 -6.15 -3.39 3.01
CA ALA A 522 -7.21 -3.87 2.12
C ALA A 522 -6.75 -3.90 0.64
N GLY A 523 -5.67 -3.18 0.32
CA GLY A 523 -4.96 -3.22 -0.95
C GLY A 523 -4.14 -4.49 -1.13
N ALA A 524 -3.63 -4.70 -2.34
CA ALA A 524 -2.62 -5.72 -2.63
C ALA A 524 -1.47 -5.01 -3.35
N THR A 525 -0.25 -5.14 -2.84
CA THR A 525 0.94 -4.49 -3.41
C THR A 525 1.87 -5.53 -4.03
N SER A 526 2.96 -5.10 -4.65
CA SER A 526 3.95 -5.99 -5.29
C SER A 526 4.54 -7.03 -4.33
N VAL A 527 4.67 -6.70 -3.03
CA VAL A 527 5.20 -7.62 -2.00
C VAL A 527 4.26 -8.75 -1.63
N HIS A 528 2.99 -8.70 -2.04
CA HIS A 528 1.99 -9.73 -1.78
C HIS A 528 2.48 -11.13 -2.15
N ASN A 529 3.09 -11.23 -3.34
CA ASN A 529 3.49 -12.48 -3.96
C ASN A 529 4.94 -12.88 -3.65
N LEU A 530 5.68 -12.07 -2.88
CA LEU A 530 7.08 -12.32 -2.58
C LEU A 530 7.26 -13.17 -1.31
N PRO A 531 8.28 -14.05 -1.26
CA PRO A 531 8.63 -14.79 -0.05
C PRO A 531 8.82 -13.84 1.12
N ASN A 532 8.10 -14.10 2.22
CA ASN A 532 8.13 -13.27 3.42
C ASN A 532 7.96 -11.77 3.12
N GLY A 533 7.18 -11.39 2.09
CA GLY A 533 6.93 -10.00 1.75
C GLY A 533 6.11 -9.27 2.82
N VAL A 534 6.54 -8.08 3.24
CA VAL A 534 5.78 -7.14 4.11
C VAL A 534 5.96 -5.71 3.62
N GLN A 535 5.06 -4.81 4.01
CA GLN A 535 5.27 -3.36 3.84
C GLN A 535 5.76 -2.75 5.15
N PHE A 536 6.60 -1.72 5.08
CA PHE A 536 7.19 -1.07 6.24
C PHE A 536 7.38 0.44 6.03
N GLY A 537 6.30 1.20 6.24
CA GLY A 537 6.33 2.63 5.92
C GLY A 537 6.51 2.88 4.41
N LEU A 538 6.79 4.10 3.96
CA LEU A 538 7.14 5.29 4.75
C LEU A 538 5.98 6.27 5.02
N ALA A 539 4.73 5.88 4.74
CA ALA A 539 3.56 6.70 5.02
C ALA A 539 3.17 6.66 6.51
N MET A 540 2.85 7.83 7.06
CA MET A 540 2.45 7.95 8.47
C MET A 540 1.02 7.50 8.72
N PRO A 541 0.77 6.75 9.80
CA PRO A 541 -0.58 6.37 10.17
C PRO A 541 -1.37 7.62 10.59
N ASN A 542 -2.66 7.66 10.24
CA ASN A 542 -3.58 8.75 10.58
C ASN A 542 -3.23 10.12 9.97
N VAL A 543 -2.23 10.19 9.08
CA VAL A 543 -1.96 11.36 8.25
C VAL A 543 -2.50 11.06 6.86
N LYS A 544 -3.13 12.05 6.24
CA LYS A 544 -3.62 11.90 4.87
C LYS A 544 -2.43 11.67 3.94
N TYR A 545 -2.44 10.54 3.24
CA TYR A 545 -1.48 10.24 2.18
C TYR A 545 -1.58 11.29 1.07
N THR A 546 -0.42 11.81 0.63
CA THR A 546 -0.35 12.89 -0.38
C THR A 546 0.19 12.40 -1.72
N GLY A 547 0.76 11.19 -1.77
CA GLY A 547 1.18 10.53 -3.00
C GLY A 547 0.05 10.50 -4.04
N HIS A 548 0.44 10.56 -5.30
CA HIS A 548 -0.44 10.61 -6.49
C HIS A 548 -1.32 11.86 -6.62
N THR A 549 -1.28 12.80 -5.68
CA THR A 549 -2.07 14.04 -5.77
C THR A 549 -1.30 15.19 -6.44
N ASP A 550 -2.00 16.23 -6.89
CA ASP A 550 -1.41 17.48 -7.41
C ASP A 550 -0.84 18.39 -6.29
N GLY A 551 -0.97 17.97 -5.03
CA GLY A 551 -0.42 18.63 -3.86
C GLY A 551 0.49 17.71 -3.05
N GLU A 552 1.19 16.78 -3.71
CA GLU A 552 2.09 15.84 -3.06
C GLU A 552 3.20 16.58 -2.30
N PHE A 553 3.40 16.18 -1.04
CA PHE A 553 4.53 16.59 -0.24
C PHE A 553 4.88 15.53 0.80
N LYS A 554 6.17 15.48 1.13
CA LYS A 554 6.71 14.90 2.36
C LYS A 554 7.12 16.01 3.30
N THR A 555 6.94 15.84 4.61
CA THR A 555 7.52 16.82 5.55
C THR A 555 9.01 16.58 5.76
N VAL A 556 9.78 17.63 6.08
CA VAL A 556 11.21 17.48 6.40
C VAL A 556 11.37 16.60 7.63
N GLU A 557 10.56 16.82 8.67
CA GLU A 557 10.60 15.96 9.86
C GLU A 557 10.31 14.50 9.53
N GLN A 558 9.29 14.20 8.72
CA GLN A 558 8.97 12.81 8.37
C GLN A 558 10.09 12.16 7.57
N PHE A 559 10.62 12.83 6.56
CA PHE A 559 11.73 12.30 5.77
C PHE A 559 12.97 11.98 6.62
N LEU A 560 13.29 12.86 7.57
CA LEU A 560 14.41 12.63 8.50
C LEU A 560 14.10 11.51 9.50
N LEU A 561 12.87 11.39 9.96
CA LEU A 561 12.44 10.27 10.79
C LEU A 561 12.54 8.94 10.03
N ASP A 562 12.16 8.92 8.75
CA ASP A 562 12.29 7.74 7.88
C ASP A 562 13.75 7.33 7.70
N LEU A 563 14.68 8.28 7.54
CA LEU A 563 16.11 8.00 7.52
C LEU A 563 16.58 7.33 8.82
N GLN A 564 16.10 7.80 9.98
CA GLN A 564 16.39 7.19 11.28
C GLN A 564 15.82 5.76 11.38
N VAL A 565 14.53 5.60 11.06
CA VAL A 565 13.80 4.33 11.14
C VAL A 565 14.41 3.28 10.21
N VAL A 566 14.70 3.62 8.95
CA VAL A 566 15.28 2.69 7.97
C VAL A 566 16.71 2.31 8.35
N THR A 567 17.52 3.25 8.84
CA THR A 567 18.89 2.96 9.31
C THR A 567 18.88 1.96 10.47
N GLU A 568 18.01 2.19 11.45
CA GLU A 568 17.87 1.29 12.59
C GLU A 568 17.27 -0.06 12.20
N MET A 569 16.24 -0.07 11.35
CA MET A 569 15.61 -1.27 10.81
C MET A 569 16.67 -2.18 10.18
N MET A 570 17.46 -1.65 9.24
CA MET A 570 18.51 -2.41 8.56
C MET A 570 19.58 -2.89 9.55
N SER A 571 19.91 -2.08 10.56
CA SER A 571 20.89 -2.45 11.58
C SER A 571 20.42 -3.59 12.49
N ARG A 572 19.15 -3.56 12.92
CA ARG A 572 18.54 -4.63 13.73
C ARG A 572 18.43 -5.92 12.92
N ILE A 573 17.71 -5.90 11.79
CA ILE A 573 17.48 -7.12 11.00
C ILE A 573 18.79 -7.67 10.43
N GLY A 574 19.72 -6.79 10.10
CA GLY A 574 21.02 -7.16 9.56
C GLY A 574 21.90 -7.92 10.54
N GLN A 575 21.68 -7.79 11.86
CA GLN A 575 22.46 -8.47 12.90
C GLN A 575 21.68 -9.53 13.68
N LEU A 576 20.40 -9.75 13.36
CA LEU A 576 19.63 -10.82 13.97
C LEU A 576 20.29 -12.18 13.67
N PRO A 577 20.45 -13.06 14.69
CA PRO A 577 20.98 -14.41 14.48
C PRO A 577 20.12 -15.23 13.52
N LYS A 578 18.80 -15.05 13.61
CA LYS A 578 17.78 -15.70 12.79
C LYS A 578 16.70 -14.67 12.44
N LEU A 579 16.23 -14.71 11.20
CA LEU A 579 15.12 -13.89 10.71
C LEU A 579 13.78 -14.60 10.90
#